data_AF-A0A1G1FCI1-F1
#
_entry.id   AF-A0A1G1FCI1-F1
#
_cell.length_a   1.000
_cell.length_b   1.000
_cell.length_c   1.000
_cell.angle_alpha   90.00
_cell.angle_beta   90.00
_cell.angle_gamma   90.00
#
_symmetry.space_group_name_H-M   'P 1'
#
loop_
_entity.id
_entity.type
_entity.pdbx_description
1 polymer ?
#
loop_
_entity_poly.entity_id
_entity_poly.type
_entity_poly.pdbx_seq_one_letter_code
_entity_poly.pdbx_strand_id
1 'polypeptide(L)'
;MYELLSGKNNKPLVLLAHGMGGYSESGYMRRVAQKLWSRGFGVFMMNHRGSGAGMGMSDRLWNGGSSDDLEKAVHYIIKRYPRRPLLIAGFSLSGNILLKYLGEGRRIPSNVHGAFAVNPPVDLKASSLELSYGRFSDLFNRYYMGMINRQCSALIQCFPKAFLPPGNMKTIHEFDTLYTAFAAGYRDVEEYYEKCSARQFLRQIVVPTT
;
A
#
# COMPACT_ATOMS: atom_id res chain seq x y z
N MET A 1 6.22 -11.45 2.42
CA MET A 1 4.82 -11.56 2.92
C MET A 1 4.85 -12.54 4.08
N TYR A 2 4.15 -12.23 5.18
CA TYR A 2 3.99 -13.15 6.32
C TYR A 2 2.63 -13.83 6.24
N GLU A 3 2.55 -15.06 6.74
CA GLU A 3 1.36 -15.91 6.65
C GLU A 3 1.04 -16.49 8.03
N LEU A 4 -0.23 -16.35 8.44
CA LEU A 4 -0.82 -17.00 9.61
C LEU A 4 -1.91 -17.94 9.11
N LEU A 5 -1.56 -19.21 8.93
CA LEU A 5 -2.52 -20.21 8.47
C LEU A 5 -3.51 -20.55 9.57
N SER A 6 -4.79 -20.61 9.19
CA SER A 6 -5.83 -21.17 10.04
C SER A 6 -5.83 -22.69 9.90
N GLY A 7 -5.92 -23.40 11.03
CA GLY A 7 -6.18 -24.84 11.04
C GLY A 7 -7.58 -25.22 10.54
N LYS A 8 -8.46 -24.24 10.28
CA LYS A 8 -9.82 -24.43 9.75
C LYS A 8 -9.88 -23.93 8.30
N ASN A 9 -10.10 -24.85 7.36
CA ASN A 9 -10.15 -24.55 5.93
C ASN A 9 -11.48 -23.96 5.43
N ASN A 10 -12.47 -23.76 6.31
CA ASN A 10 -13.82 -23.30 5.93
C ASN A 10 -14.02 -21.78 5.96
N LYS A 11 -13.05 -20.99 6.48
CA LYS A 11 -13.14 -19.51 6.49
C LYS A 11 -12.40 -18.89 5.30
N PRO A 12 -12.75 -17.65 4.88
CA PRO A 12 -11.97 -16.90 3.91
C PRO A 12 -10.52 -16.68 4.34
N LEU A 13 -9.67 -16.40 3.35
CA LEU A 13 -8.35 -15.81 3.53
C LEU A 13 -8.49 -14.29 3.59
N VAL A 14 -7.58 -13.62 4.30
CA VAL A 14 -7.52 -12.16 4.36
C VAL A 14 -6.12 -11.69 4.01
N LEU A 15 -5.99 -10.84 3.00
CA LEU A 15 -4.76 -10.11 2.70
C LEU A 15 -4.80 -8.73 3.36
N LEU A 16 -3.84 -8.44 4.23
CA LEU A 16 -3.64 -7.14 4.86
C LEU A 16 -2.48 -6.40 4.19
N ALA A 17 -2.73 -5.17 3.76
CA ALA A 17 -1.75 -4.28 3.14
C ALA A 17 -1.56 -3.00 3.97
N HIS A 18 -0.35 -2.78 4.48
CA HIS A 18 -0.01 -1.70 5.41
C HIS A 18 0.00 -0.31 4.73
N GLY A 19 -0.21 0.76 5.50
CA GLY A 19 0.01 2.14 5.04
C GLY A 19 1.50 2.47 4.85
N MET A 20 1.78 3.60 4.19
CA MET A 20 3.15 4.05 3.91
C MET A 20 3.99 4.26 5.17
N GLY A 21 5.28 3.96 5.05
CA GLY A 21 6.23 3.80 6.15
C GLY A 21 6.02 2.55 7.03
N GLY A 22 4.85 1.91 6.96
CA GLY A 22 4.54 0.69 7.69
C GLY A 22 5.20 -0.56 7.09
N TYR A 23 4.88 -1.70 7.72
CA TYR A 23 5.27 -3.04 7.32
C TYR A 23 4.37 -4.08 8.01
N SER A 24 4.47 -5.34 7.61
CA SER A 24 3.65 -6.48 8.07
C SER A 24 3.60 -6.64 9.59
N GLU A 25 4.66 -6.29 10.30
CA GLU A 25 4.73 -6.42 11.76
C GLU A 25 4.42 -5.13 12.53
N SER A 26 3.97 -4.08 11.82
CA SER A 26 3.45 -2.87 12.46
C SER A 26 2.34 -3.24 13.47
N GLY A 27 2.29 -2.53 14.60
CA GLY A 27 1.42 -2.92 15.73
C GLY A 27 -0.06 -3.08 15.35
N TYR A 28 -0.60 -2.21 14.49
CA TYR A 28 -1.98 -2.33 14.03
C TYR A 28 -2.19 -3.56 13.11
N MET A 29 -1.23 -3.85 12.22
CA MET A 29 -1.24 -5.03 11.35
C MET A 29 -1.28 -6.31 12.18
N ARG A 30 -0.37 -6.44 13.16
CA ARG A 30 -0.32 -7.60 14.06
C ARG A 30 -1.61 -7.77 14.86
N ARG A 31 -2.16 -6.69 15.42
CA ARG A 31 -3.41 -6.73 16.19
C ARG A 31 -4.60 -7.17 15.34
N VAL A 32 -4.73 -6.64 14.12
CA VAL A 32 -5.80 -7.05 13.19
C VAL A 32 -5.61 -8.51 12.77
N ALA A 33 -4.40 -8.90 12.39
CA ALA A 33 -4.08 -10.26 11.98
C ALA A 33 -4.37 -11.27 13.09
N GLN A 34 -3.97 -10.99 14.33
CA GLN A 34 -4.23 -11.87 15.47
C GLN A 34 -5.73 -12.03 15.74
N LYS A 35 -6.51 -10.94 15.66
CA LYS A 35 -7.98 -10.98 15.84
C LYS A 35 -8.69 -11.77 14.75
N LEU A 36 -8.23 -11.69 13.50
CA LEU A 36 -8.76 -12.47 12.39
C LEU A 36 -8.38 -13.95 12.52
N TRP A 37 -7.12 -14.21 12.81
CA TRP A 37 -6.60 -15.57 12.97
C TRP A 37 -7.28 -16.31 14.13
N SER A 38 -7.50 -15.65 15.28
CA SER A 38 -8.23 -16.26 16.40
C SER A 38 -9.70 -16.60 16.09
N ARG A 39 -10.28 -15.97 15.05
CA ARG A 39 -11.61 -16.27 14.51
C ARG A 39 -11.59 -17.32 13.39
N GLY A 40 -10.43 -17.90 13.11
CA GLY A 40 -10.24 -18.97 12.14
C GLY A 40 -9.99 -18.52 10.70
N PHE A 41 -9.73 -17.24 10.44
CA PHE A 41 -9.31 -16.78 9.11
C PHE A 41 -7.84 -17.12 8.87
N GLY A 42 -7.48 -17.47 7.62
CA GLY A 42 -6.07 -17.46 7.20
C GLY A 42 -5.67 -16.04 6.85
N VAL A 43 -4.55 -15.54 7.38
CA VAL A 43 -4.17 -14.13 7.23
C VAL A 43 -2.82 -14.01 6.53
N PHE A 44 -2.76 -13.22 5.48
CA PHE A 44 -1.55 -12.80 4.79
C PHE A 44 -1.29 -11.34 5.12
N MET A 45 -0.05 -11.00 5.47
CA MET A 45 0.40 -9.63 5.67
C MET A 45 1.48 -9.34 4.64
N MET A 46 1.15 -8.54 3.63
CA MET A 46 2.14 -8.16 2.61
C MET A 46 3.09 -7.10 3.15
N ASN A 47 4.32 -7.10 2.61
CA ASN A 47 5.22 -5.96 2.67
C ASN A 47 5.27 -5.38 1.27
N HIS A 48 5.13 -4.06 1.18
CA HIS A 48 5.44 -3.34 -0.04
C HIS A 48 6.95 -3.29 -0.28
N ARG A 49 7.36 -2.85 -1.47
CA ARG A 49 8.77 -2.67 -1.84
C ARG A 49 9.48 -1.81 -0.79
N GLY A 50 10.65 -2.23 -0.33
CA GLY A 50 11.43 -1.46 0.64
C GLY A 50 10.83 -1.41 2.06
N SER A 51 9.79 -2.20 2.37
CA SER A 51 9.17 -2.26 3.70
C SER A 51 9.47 -3.57 4.43
N GLY A 52 9.70 -3.48 5.75
CA GLY A 52 9.92 -4.65 6.62
C GLY A 52 11.05 -5.54 6.11
N ALA A 53 10.80 -6.85 6.00
CA ALA A 53 11.76 -7.81 5.44
C ALA A 53 12.12 -7.56 3.96
N GLY A 54 11.37 -6.69 3.24
CA GLY A 54 11.68 -6.27 1.87
C GLY A 54 12.57 -5.04 1.77
N MET A 55 13.06 -4.51 2.89
CA MET A 55 13.99 -3.38 2.92
C MET A 55 15.30 -3.77 2.21
N GLY A 56 15.79 -2.91 1.30
CA GLY A 56 16.99 -3.20 0.51
C GLY A 56 16.82 -4.26 -0.58
N MET A 57 15.58 -4.65 -0.93
CA MET A 57 15.29 -5.64 -1.98
C MET A 57 14.69 -5.05 -3.27
N SER A 58 14.58 -3.72 -3.37
CA SER A 58 13.99 -3.02 -4.51
C SER A 58 14.80 -1.76 -4.82
N ASP A 59 15.03 -1.53 -6.10
CA ASP A 59 15.70 -0.35 -6.69
C ASP A 59 14.80 0.90 -6.74
N ARG A 60 13.58 0.79 -6.22
CA ARG A 60 12.64 1.90 -6.06
C ARG A 60 11.71 1.67 -4.88
N LEU A 61 11.12 2.75 -4.39
CA LEU A 61 10.06 2.71 -3.37
C LEU A 61 8.68 2.51 -4.03
N TRP A 62 7.68 2.20 -3.20
CA TRP A 62 6.28 2.07 -3.61
C TRP A 62 5.53 3.39 -3.36
N ASN A 63 4.38 3.55 -4.01
CA ASN A 63 3.56 4.76 -3.94
C ASN A 63 2.07 4.46 -4.20
N GLY A 64 1.24 5.51 -4.28
CA GLY A 64 -0.21 5.38 -4.48
C GLY A 64 -0.64 4.68 -5.77
N GLY A 65 0.26 4.55 -6.75
CA GLY A 65 0.07 3.86 -8.02
C GLY A 65 0.46 2.38 -8.02
N SER A 66 1.02 1.84 -6.94
CA SER A 66 1.59 0.47 -6.87
C SER A 66 0.56 -0.68 -6.85
N SER A 67 -0.52 -0.57 -7.62
CA SER A 67 -1.55 -1.61 -7.72
C SER A 67 -1.08 -2.89 -8.41
N ASP A 68 -0.02 -2.83 -9.24
CA ASP A 68 0.61 -4.04 -9.81
C ASP A 68 1.27 -4.92 -8.74
N ASP A 69 1.82 -4.32 -7.68
CA ASP A 69 2.43 -5.08 -6.59
C ASP A 69 1.35 -5.75 -5.74
N LEU A 70 0.22 -5.06 -5.52
CA LEU A 70 -0.95 -5.64 -4.87
C LEU A 70 -1.53 -6.79 -5.70
N GLU A 71 -1.65 -6.63 -7.03
CA GLU A 71 -2.11 -7.69 -7.93
C GLU A 71 -1.25 -8.94 -7.82
N LYS A 72 0.08 -8.80 -7.83
CA LYS A 72 1.01 -9.93 -7.65
C LYS A 72 0.79 -10.65 -6.34
N ALA A 73 0.55 -9.92 -5.25
CA ALA A 73 0.22 -10.50 -3.95
C ALA A 73 -1.11 -11.28 -3.97
N VAL A 74 -2.14 -10.72 -4.61
CA VAL A 74 -3.45 -11.36 -4.79
C VAL A 74 -3.32 -12.65 -5.60
N HIS A 75 -2.66 -12.60 -6.76
CA HIS A 75 -2.45 -13.76 -7.62
C HIS A 75 -1.60 -14.85 -6.95
N TYR A 76 -0.59 -14.48 -6.16
CA TYR A 76 0.18 -15.43 -5.37
C TYR A 76 -0.72 -16.24 -4.42
N ILE A 77 -1.60 -15.55 -3.67
CA ILE A 77 -2.50 -16.20 -2.70
C ILE A 77 -3.53 -17.09 -3.42
N ILE A 78 -4.13 -16.59 -4.50
CA ILE A 78 -5.15 -17.34 -5.25
C ILE A 78 -4.55 -18.56 -5.93
N LYS A 79 -3.35 -18.45 -6.50
CA LYS A 79 -2.65 -19.61 -7.09
C LYS A 79 -2.40 -20.70 -6.05
N ARG A 80 -2.07 -20.31 -4.81
CA ARG A 80 -1.80 -21.24 -3.70
C ARG A 80 -3.08 -21.81 -3.08
N TYR A 81 -4.17 -21.05 -3.09
CA TYR A 81 -5.45 -21.43 -2.49
C TYR A 81 -6.64 -21.19 -3.44
N PRO A 82 -6.70 -21.89 -4.58
CA PRO A 82 -7.61 -21.56 -5.69
C PRO A 82 -9.10 -21.74 -5.37
N ARG A 83 -9.43 -22.46 -4.29
CA ARG A 83 -10.82 -22.71 -3.86
C ARG A 83 -11.25 -21.86 -2.65
N ARG A 84 -10.35 -21.06 -2.08
CA ARG A 84 -10.68 -20.25 -0.89
C ARG A 84 -11.07 -18.84 -1.32
N PRO A 85 -12.17 -18.29 -0.75
CA PRO A 85 -12.47 -16.86 -0.86
C PRO A 85 -11.34 -16.02 -0.28
N LEU A 86 -11.06 -14.88 -0.89
CA LEU A 86 -10.09 -13.88 -0.46
C LEU A 86 -10.81 -12.57 -0.16
N LEU A 87 -10.54 -12.02 1.03
CA LEU A 87 -10.85 -10.65 1.41
C LEU A 87 -9.56 -9.85 1.42
N ILE A 88 -9.61 -8.57 1.06
CA ILE A 88 -8.44 -7.70 1.04
C ILE A 88 -8.71 -6.48 1.91
N ALA A 89 -7.79 -6.12 2.79
CA ALA A 89 -7.87 -4.90 3.58
C ALA A 89 -6.62 -4.03 3.36
N GLY A 90 -6.83 -2.82 2.87
CA GLY A 90 -5.78 -1.82 2.63
C GLY A 90 -5.89 -0.67 3.62
N PHE A 91 -4.81 -0.35 4.33
CA PHE A 91 -4.77 0.74 5.28
C PHE A 91 -4.12 1.99 4.69
N SER A 92 -4.74 3.16 4.88
CA SER A 92 -4.24 4.45 4.41
C SER A 92 -3.89 4.39 2.92
N LEU A 93 -2.64 4.64 2.53
CA LEU A 93 -2.22 4.60 1.12
C LEU A 93 -2.51 3.26 0.44
N SER A 94 -2.42 2.13 1.17
CA SER A 94 -2.84 0.82 0.62
C SER A 94 -4.34 0.73 0.38
N GLY A 95 -5.15 1.49 1.11
CA GLY A 95 -6.58 1.62 0.83
C GLY A 95 -6.82 2.33 -0.50
N ASN A 96 -6.08 3.42 -0.78
CA ASN A 96 -6.11 4.06 -2.10
C ASN A 96 -5.68 3.08 -3.21
N ILE A 97 -4.55 2.38 -3.03
CA ILE A 97 -4.06 1.39 -3.99
C ILE A 97 -5.09 0.28 -4.23
N LEU A 98 -5.75 -0.20 -3.18
CA LEU A 98 -6.79 -1.22 -3.26
C LEU A 98 -8.00 -0.73 -4.07
N LEU A 99 -8.50 0.48 -3.78
CA LEU A 99 -9.62 1.05 -4.52
C LEU A 99 -9.28 1.28 -6.00
N LYS A 100 -8.06 1.79 -6.28
CA LYS A 100 -7.53 1.89 -7.65
C LYS A 100 -7.46 0.53 -8.33
N TYR A 101 -6.85 -0.48 -7.69
CA TYR A 101 -6.74 -1.85 -8.21
C TYR A 101 -8.10 -2.43 -8.62
N LEU A 102 -9.13 -2.21 -7.80
CA LEU A 102 -10.48 -2.75 -8.04
C LEU A 102 -11.26 -2.02 -9.14
N GLY A 103 -10.94 -0.75 -9.42
CA GLY A 103 -11.71 0.11 -10.32
C GLY A 103 -11.01 0.53 -11.61
N GLU A 104 -9.69 0.28 -11.76
CA GLU A 104 -8.92 0.75 -12.92
C GLU A 104 -9.04 -0.14 -14.17
N GLY A 105 -10.11 -0.92 -14.30
CA GLY A 105 -10.39 -1.76 -15.47
C GLY A 105 -9.63 -3.10 -15.49
N ARG A 106 -9.08 -3.53 -14.36
CA ARG A 106 -8.42 -4.84 -14.23
C ARG A 106 -9.43 -5.97 -14.18
N ARG A 107 -9.02 -7.15 -14.65
CA ARG A 107 -9.77 -8.39 -14.45
C ARG A 107 -9.54 -8.91 -13.02
N ILE A 108 -10.45 -8.59 -12.13
CA ILE A 108 -10.37 -9.06 -10.74
C ILE A 108 -10.70 -10.56 -10.68
N PRO A 109 -9.87 -11.39 -10.03
CA PRO A 109 -10.16 -12.80 -9.84
C PRO A 109 -11.47 -13.02 -9.06
N SER A 110 -12.28 -14.00 -9.48
CA SER A 110 -13.57 -14.31 -8.84
C SER A 110 -13.46 -14.72 -7.37
N ASN A 111 -12.27 -15.16 -6.92
CA ASN A 111 -11.99 -15.47 -5.52
C ASN A 111 -11.97 -14.22 -4.62
N VAL A 112 -11.81 -13.01 -5.17
CA VAL A 112 -11.85 -11.77 -4.38
C VAL A 112 -13.31 -11.43 -4.08
N HIS A 113 -13.77 -11.76 -2.87
CA HIS A 113 -15.18 -11.65 -2.48
C HIS A 113 -15.52 -10.31 -1.82
N GLY A 114 -14.52 -9.57 -1.37
CA GLY A 114 -14.75 -8.29 -0.70
C GLY A 114 -13.46 -7.56 -0.36
N ALA A 115 -13.59 -6.25 -0.17
CA ALA A 115 -12.50 -5.35 0.13
C ALA A 115 -12.84 -4.37 1.26
N PHE A 116 -11.82 -3.98 2.02
CA PHE A 116 -11.92 -3.01 3.11
C PHE A 116 -10.84 -1.94 2.92
N ALA A 117 -11.24 -0.71 2.59
CA ALA A 117 -10.34 0.43 2.47
C ALA A 117 -10.40 1.25 3.76
N VAL A 118 -9.39 1.13 4.61
CA VAL A 118 -9.38 1.76 5.93
C VAL A 118 -8.70 3.12 5.87
N ASN A 119 -9.51 4.18 5.95
CA ASN A 119 -9.09 5.59 5.87
C ASN A 119 -8.22 5.91 4.62
N PRO A 120 -8.69 5.59 3.40
CA PRO A 120 -7.93 5.79 2.17
C PRO A 120 -7.86 7.28 1.79
N PRO A 121 -6.69 7.82 1.41
CA PRO A 121 -6.59 9.13 0.77
C PRO A 121 -7.07 9.02 -0.68
N VAL A 122 -8.39 9.02 -0.90
CA VAL A 122 -8.99 8.80 -2.23
C VAL A 122 -8.63 9.89 -3.25
N ASP A 123 -8.38 11.11 -2.76
CA ASP A 123 -7.78 12.21 -3.52
C ASP A 123 -6.37 12.43 -2.98
N LEU A 124 -5.36 11.95 -3.70
CA LEU A 124 -3.97 12.00 -3.26
C LEU A 124 -3.45 13.43 -3.23
N LYS A 125 -3.86 14.29 -4.17
CA LYS A 125 -3.42 15.69 -4.22
C LYS A 125 -3.91 16.44 -2.98
N ALA A 126 -5.22 16.42 -2.76
CA ALA A 126 -5.82 17.10 -1.61
C ALA A 126 -5.28 16.55 -0.30
N SER A 127 -5.15 15.23 -0.18
CA SER A 127 -4.61 14.59 1.03
C SER A 127 -3.14 14.94 1.25
N SER A 128 -2.32 14.93 0.20
CA SER A 128 -0.89 15.25 0.30
C SER A 128 -0.68 16.71 0.72
N LEU A 129 -1.44 17.64 0.15
CA LEU A 129 -1.37 19.06 0.53
C LEU A 129 -1.81 19.29 1.98
N GLU A 130 -2.93 18.70 2.41
CA GLU A 130 -3.41 18.83 3.79
C GLU A 130 -2.44 18.18 4.80
N LEU A 131 -1.92 16.99 4.49
CA LEU A 131 -0.94 16.31 5.35
C LEU A 131 0.41 17.03 5.38
N SER A 132 0.74 17.80 4.34
CA SER A 132 2.00 18.53 4.22
C SER A 132 1.93 19.92 4.85
N TYR A 133 0.83 20.65 4.66
CA TYR A 133 0.74 22.09 4.97
C TYR A 133 -0.49 22.47 5.80
N GLY A 134 -1.33 21.49 6.18
CA GLY A 134 -2.49 21.71 7.03
C GLY A 134 -2.13 22.11 8.46
N ARG A 135 -3.15 22.50 9.23
CA ARG A 135 -2.99 23.13 10.56
C ARG A 135 -2.19 22.30 11.58
N PHE A 136 -2.13 20.98 11.40
CA PHE A 136 -1.45 20.05 12.30
C PHE A 136 -0.44 19.14 11.56
N SER A 137 0.06 19.58 10.40
CA SER A 137 0.90 18.77 9.52
C SER A 137 2.29 18.47 10.09
N ASP A 138 2.87 19.36 10.90
CA ASP A 138 4.25 19.26 11.38
C ASP A 138 4.58 17.94 12.09
N LEU A 139 3.72 17.52 13.03
CA LEU A 139 3.92 16.29 13.78
C LEU A 139 3.84 15.07 12.85
N PHE A 140 2.88 15.09 11.93
CA PHE A 140 2.66 14.02 10.96
C PHE A 140 3.83 13.92 9.99
N ASN A 141 4.26 15.03 9.39
CA ASN A 141 5.41 15.12 8.50
C ASN A 141 6.69 14.63 9.18
N ARG A 142 6.99 15.07 10.40
CA ARG A 142 8.18 14.60 11.15
C ARG A 142 8.17 13.08 11.34
N TYR A 143 7.04 12.53 11.79
CA TYR A 143 6.90 11.10 11.99
C TYR A 143 7.04 10.32 10.66
N TYR A 144 6.34 10.77 9.64
CA TYR A 144 6.22 10.08 8.36
C TYR A 144 7.48 10.15 7.51
N MET A 145 8.08 11.34 7.39
CA MET A 145 9.34 11.52 6.69
C MET A 145 10.48 10.78 7.38
N GLY A 146 10.46 10.65 8.72
CA GLY A 146 11.39 9.77 9.43
C GLY A 146 11.30 8.31 8.99
N MET A 147 10.09 7.82 8.67
CA MET A 147 9.89 6.46 8.16
C MET A 147 10.37 6.31 6.72
N ILE A 148 10.00 7.25 5.85
CA ILE A 148 10.44 7.29 4.44
C ILE A 148 11.97 7.38 4.36
N ASN A 149 12.60 8.23 5.16
CA ASN A 149 14.05 8.42 5.16
C ASN A 149 14.79 7.12 5.49
N ARG A 150 14.27 6.27 6.39
CA ARG A 150 14.86 4.94 6.63
C ARG A 150 14.81 4.04 5.40
N GLN A 151 13.72 4.09 4.64
CA GLN A 151 13.61 3.32 3.38
C GLN A 151 14.53 3.89 2.30
N CYS A 152 14.65 5.22 2.24
CA CYS A 152 15.58 5.92 1.34
C CYS A 152 17.03 5.53 1.64
N SER A 153 17.45 5.53 2.90
CA SER A 153 18.81 5.12 3.29
C SER A 153 19.12 3.69 2.85
N ALA A 154 18.17 2.76 3.03
CA ALA A 154 18.35 1.38 2.57
C ALA A 154 18.41 1.27 1.05
N LEU A 155 17.58 2.04 0.33
CA LEU A 155 17.62 2.11 -1.13
C LEU A 155 18.99 2.62 -1.63
N ILE A 156 19.49 3.71 -1.05
CA ILE A 156 20.79 4.30 -1.39
C ILE A 156 21.93 3.29 -1.16
N GLN A 157 21.90 2.59 -0.02
CA GLN A 157 22.94 1.62 0.33
C GLN A 157 22.92 0.38 -0.57
N CYS A 158 21.73 -0.18 -0.85
CA CYS A 158 21.60 -1.43 -1.58
C CYS A 158 21.57 -1.25 -3.11
N PHE A 159 21.13 -0.09 -3.59
CA PHE A 159 20.98 0.22 -5.02
C PHE A 159 21.54 1.61 -5.34
N PRO A 160 22.87 1.83 -5.21
CA PRO A 160 23.47 3.16 -5.42
C PRO A 160 23.34 3.69 -6.87
N LYS A 161 22.96 2.84 -7.83
CA LYS A 161 22.72 3.20 -9.24
C LYS A 161 21.24 3.46 -9.57
N ALA A 162 20.33 3.31 -8.59
CA ALA A 162 18.93 3.62 -8.79
C ALA A 162 18.71 5.13 -8.94
N PHE A 163 17.49 5.53 -9.35
CA PHE A 163 17.05 6.91 -9.16
C PHE A 163 16.88 7.13 -7.65
N LEU A 164 17.70 8.00 -7.06
CA LEU A 164 17.76 8.17 -5.60
C LEU A 164 16.93 9.38 -5.15
N PRO A 165 16.25 9.28 -4.00
CA PRO A 165 15.56 10.41 -3.40
C PRO A 165 16.56 11.50 -3.02
N PRO A 166 16.26 12.78 -3.27
CA PRO A 166 17.11 13.87 -2.81
C PRO A 166 17.12 13.88 -1.27
N GLY A 167 18.20 14.34 -0.64
CA GLY A 167 18.24 14.47 0.82
C GLY A 167 17.29 15.55 1.34
N ASN A 168 16.93 15.46 2.63
CA ASN A 168 16.33 16.56 3.42
C ASN A 168 14.90 17.02 3.05
N MET A 169 14.06 16.18 2.44
CA MET A 169 12.63 16.50 2.26
C MET A 169 11.91 16.51 3.62
N LYS A 170 11.07 17.54 3.83
CA LYS A 170 10.36 17.75 5.11
C LYS A 170 8.90 17.35 5.04
N THR A 171 8.33 17.31 3.85
CA THR A 171 6.90 17.02 3.65
C THR A 171 6.67 15.93 2.61
N ILE A 172 5.50 15.30 2.67
CA ILE A 172 5.07 14.30 1.68
C ILE A 172 4.94 14.94 0.29
N HIS A 173 4.41 16.16 0.21
CA HIS A 173 4.26 16.85 -1.05
C HIS A 173 5.62 17.13 -1.71
N GLU A 174 6.64 17.57 -0.95
CA GLU A 174 8.00 17.70 -1.46
C GLU A 174 8.58 16.36 -1.91
N PHE A 175 8.35 15.29 -1.13
CA PHE A 175 8.77 13.93 -1.48
C PHE A 175 8.15 13.47 -2.80
N ASP A 176 6.86 13.70 -2.97
CA ASP A 176 6.14 13.31 -4.16
C ASP A 176 6.58 14.12 -5.38
N THR A 177 6.82 15.42 -5.18
CA THR A 177 7.26 16.35 -6.22
C THR A 177 8.67 16.04 -6.71
N LEU A 178 9.61 15.76 -5.81
CA LEU A 178 11.02 15.64 -6.16
C LEU A 178 11.45 14.20 -6.45
N TYR A 179 10.72 13.21 -5.93
CA TYR A 179 11.10 11.81 -6.04
C TYR A 179 9.97 10.92 -6.54
N THR A 180 8.83 10.81 -5.84
CA THR A 180 7.83 9.77 -6.12
C THR A 180 7.35 9.80 -7.57
N ALA A 181 6.99 10.98 -8.08
CA ALA A 181 6.47 11.13 -9.43
C ALA A 181 7.48 10.61 -10.48
N PHE A 182 8.72 11.11 -10.42
CA PHE A 182 9.77 10.75 -11.38
C PHE A 182 10.24 9.30 -11.23
N ALA A 183 10.42 8.83 -9.99
CA ALA A 183 10.81 7.44 -9.70
C ALA A 183 9.79 6.42 -10.23
N ALA A 184 8.53 6.84 -10.36
CA ALA A 184 7.45 6.03 -10.90
C ALA A 184 7.18 6.26 -12.40
N GLY A 185 7.93 7.15 -13.05
CA GLY A 185 7.83 7.43 -14.48
C GLY A 185 6.70 8.38 -14.88
N TYR A 186 6.16 9.17 -13.94
CA TYR A 186 5.25 10.28 -14.25
C TYR A 186 6.05 11.52 -14.65
N ARG A 187 5.46 12.35 -15.51
CA ARG A 187 6.03 13.63 -15.98
C ARG A 187 6.24 14.60 -14.83
N ASP A 188 5.28 14.66 -13.92
CA ASP A 188 5.25 15.58 -12.79
C ASP A 188 4.32 15.05 -11.68
N VAL A 189 4.28 15.77 -10.56
CA VAL A 189 3.47 15.40 -9.40
C VAL A 189 1.96 15.47 -9.68
N GLU A 190 1.53 16.33 -10.61
CA GLU A 190 0.13 16.49 -10.97
C GLU A 190 -0.35 15.25 -11.74
N GLU A 191 0.42 14.77 -12.70
CA GLU A 191 0.13 13.52 -13.41
C GLU A 191 0.15 12.32 -12.46
N TYR A 192 1.09 12.28 -11.51
CA TYR A 192 1.11 11.25 -10.46
C TYR A 192 -0.20 11.25 -9.66
N TYR A 193 -0.62 12.40 -9.13
CA TYR A 193 -1.86 12.46 -8.35
C TYR A 193 -3.10 12.18 -9.19
N GLU A 194 -3.14 12.67 -10.43
CA GLU A 194 -4.24 12.41 -11.35
C GLU A 194 -4.38 10.91 -11.61
N LYS A 195 -3.29 10.21 -11.98
CA LYS A 195 -3.33 8.78 -12.34
C LYS A 195 -3.47 7.84 -11.13
N CYS A 196 -2.99 8.26 -9.96
CA CYS A 196 -2.92 7.37 -8.79
C CYS A 196 -4.05 7.57 -7.78
N SER A 197 -4.82 8.67 -7.86
CA SER A 197 -5.96 8.88 -6.97
C SER A 197 -7.08 7.88 -7.26
N ALA A 198 -7.53 7.20 -6.21
CA ALA A 198 -8.64 6.25 -6.30
C ALA A 198 -9.96 6.89 -6.70
N ARG A 199 -10.14 8.19 -6.43
CA ARG A 199 -11.39 8.96 -6.66
C ARG A 199 -12.03 8.71 -8.02
N GLN A 200 -11.23 8.64 -9.09
CA GLN A 200 -11.72 8.46 -10.46
C GLN A 200 -12.16 7.02 -10.79
N PHE A 201 -11.76 6.05 -9.98
CA PHE A 201 -12.00 4.62 -10.20
C PHE A 201 -13.16 4.07 -9.35
N LEU A 202 -13.68 4.85 -8.39
CA LEU A 202 -14.65 4.36 -7.40
C LEU A 202 -15.95 3.84 -8.04
N ARG A 203 -16.40 4.47 -9.13
CA ARG A 203 -17.66 4.09 -9.80
C ARG A 203 -17.57 2.76 -10.54
N GLN A 204 -16.36 2.30 -10.83
CA GLN A 204 -16.07 1.09 -11.58
C GLN A 204 -15.84 -0.13 -10.67
N ILE A 205 -15.81 0.07 -9.35
CA ILE A 205 -15.64 -1.01 -8.38
C ILE A 205 -16.92 -1.85 -8.32
N VAL A 206 -16.81 -3.11 -8.72
CA VAL A 206 -17.91 -4.10 -8.67
C VAL A 206 -17.80 -5.08 -7.50
N VAL A 207 -16.61 -5.18 -6.88
CA VAL A 207 -16.39 -6.01 -5.70
C VAL A 207 -17.00 -5.31 -4.48
N PRO A 208 -17.77 -6.01 -3.61
CA PRO A 208 -18.28 -5.43 -2.37
C PRO A 208 -17.16 -4.78 -1.55
N THR A 209 -17.24 -3.46 -1.35
CA THR A 209 -16.17 -2.66 -0.75
C THR A 209 -16.73 -1.73 0.32
N THR A 210 -16.05 -1.63 1.46
CA THR A 210 -16.33 -0.69 2.56
C THR A 210 -15.10 0.12 2.92
#